data_AF-A0A947BPF4-F1
#
_entry.id   AF-A0A947BPF4-F1
#
_cell.length_a   1.000
_cell.length_b   1.000
_cell.length_c   1.000
_cell.angle_alpha   90.00
_cell.angle_beta   90.00
_cell.angle_gamma   90.00
#
_symmetry.space_group_name_H-M   'P 1'
#
loop_
_entity.id
_entity.type
_entity.pdbx_description
1 polymer ?
#
loop_
_entity_poly.entity_id
_entity_poly.type
_entity_poly.pdbx_seq_one_letter_code
_entity_poly.pdbx_strand_id
1 'polypeptide(L)' 'MAEIAGYKVYYGPSQGNYTNHVSISGGDTMQVTLSSLAKGTYHLVVTTLDVYGRESAHSQAVFGSV' A
#
# COMPACT_ATOMS: atom_id res chain seq x y z
N MET A 1 17.70 9.91 -11.24
CA MET A 1 16.29 10.41 -11.24
C MET A 1 15.46 9.25 -10.75
N ALA A 2 14.79 9.39 -9.61
CA ALA A 2 13.96 8.30 -9.11
C ALA A 2 12.81 8.11 -10.09
N GLU A 3 12.78 6.96 -10.77
CA GLU A 3 11.68 6.58 -11.67
C GLU A 3 10.39 6.34 -10.89
N ILE A 4 10.50 6.17 -9.56
CA ILE A 4 9.38 5.95 -8.66
C ILE A 4 8.74 7.29 -8.27
N ALA A 5 7.51 7.53 -8.76
CA ALA A 5 6.66 8.63 -8.31
C ALA A 5 6.16 8.45 -6.87
N GLY A 6 5.96 7.20 -6.46
CA GLY A 6 5.48 6.88 -5.13
C GLY A 6 5.06 5.42 -4.97
N TYR A 7 4.25 5.17 -3.96
CA TYR A 7 3.77 3.84 -3.60
C TYR A 7 2.28 3.90 -3.33
N LYS A 8 1.56 2.81 -3.58
CA LYS A 8 0.15 2.66 -3.19
C LYS A 8 -0.02 1.42 -2.35
N VAL A 9 -0.48 1.62 -1.13
CA VAL A 9 -0.73 0.57 -0.13
C VAL A 9 -2.22 0.29 -0.10
N TYR A 10 -2.61 -0.91 -0.50
CA TYR A 10 -3.98 -1.36 -0.45
C TYR A 10 -4.19 -2.19 0.82
N TYR A 11 -5.30 -2.00 1.51
CA TYR A 11 -5.62 -2.74 2.72
C TYR A 11 -7.12 -3.03 2.83
N GLY A 12 -7.44 -4.14 3.50
CA GLY A 12 -8.83 -4.54 3.71
C GLY A 12 -8.97 -5.73 4.67
N PRO A 13 -10.21 -6.09 5.01
CA PRO A 13 -10.50 -7.12 6.01
C PRO A 13 -10.24 -8.55 5.52
N SER A 14 -9.98 -8.77 4.22
CA SER A 14 -9.74 -10.10 3.65
C SER A 14 -8.78 -10.05 2.47
N GLN A 15 -7.99 -11.10 2.28
CA GLN A 15 -7.09 -11.22 1.14
C GLN A 15 -7.88 -11.15 -0.18
N GLY A 16 -7.43 -10.30 -1.11
CA GLY A 16 -8.13 -10.04 -2.37
C GLY A 16 -9.29 -9.04 -2.26
N ASN A 17 -9.74 -8.68 -1.06
CA ASN A 17 -10.75 -7.64 -0.84
C ASN A 17 -10.15 -6.43 -0.13
N TYR A 18 -9.41 -5.63 -0.90
CA TYR A 18 -8.78 -4.40 -0.44
C TYR A 18 -9.67 -3.20 -0.75
N THR A 19 -10.67 -2.96 0.09
CA THR A 19 -11.62 -1.85 -0.10
C THR A 19 -10.99 -0.48 0.08
N ASN A 20 -9.87 -0.40 0.80
CA ASN A 20 -9.19 0.86 1.09
C ASN A 20 -7.78 0.88 0.51
N HIS A 21 -7.31 2.07 0.15
CA HIS A 21 -5.95 2.26 -0.32
C HIS A 21 -5.40 3.61 0.12
N VAL A 22 -4.09 3.68 0.32
CA VAL A 22 -3.34 4.89 0.59
C VAL A 22 -2.33 5.09 -0.52
N SER A 23 -2.40 6.25 -1.17
CA SER A 23 -1.42 6.71 -2.15
C SER A 23 -0.36 7.53 -1.41
N ILE A 24 0.87 7.06 -1.43
CA ILE A 24 2.04 7.75 -0.91
C ILE A 24 2.76 8.39 -2.09
N SER A 25 2.89 9.72 -2.06
CA SER A 25 3.68 10.47 -3.03
C SER A 25 5.12 10.61 -2.53
N GLY A 26 6.10 10.32 -3.37
CA GLY A 26 7.52 10.32 -3.04
C GLY A 26 8.11 8.92 -3.02
N GLY A 27 8.97 8.62 -4.01
CA GLY A 27 9.68 7.34 -4.14
C GLY A 27 10.66 7.04 -3.01
N ASP A 28 10.99 8.03 -2.18
CA ASP A 28 11.86 7.92 -1.01
C ASP A 28 11.10 7.53 0.28
N THR A 29 9.76 7.48 0.22
CA THR A 29 8.95 7.14 1.40
C THR A 29 8.99 5.64 1.66
N MET A 30 9.74 5.23 2.68
CA MET A 30 9.90 3.82 3.05
C MET A 30 8.97 3.36 4.19
N GLN A 31 8.23 4.29 4.83
CA GLN A 31 7.39 3.99 5.97
C GLN A 31 6.11 4.84 5.94
N VAL A 32 4.96 4.20 6.18
CA VAL A 32 3.66 4.85 6.34
C VAL A 32 2.97 4.26 7.57
N THR A 33 2.41 5.13 8.39
CA THR A 33 1.64 4.73 9.57
C THR A 33 0.16 4.90 9.27
N LEU A 34 -0.58 3.79 9.27
CA LEU A 34 -2.02 3.81 9.12
C LEU A 34 -2.67 3.95 10.49
N SER A 35 -2.99 5.19 10.86
CA SER A 35 -3.77 5.52 12.05
C SER A 35 -5.27 5.37 11.74
N SER A 36 -6.08 4.95 12.72
CA SER A 36 -7.54 4.77 12.57
C SER A 36 -8.02 3.48 11.87
N LEU A 37 -7.26 2.38 11.98
CA LEU A 37 -7.81 1.05 11.70
C LEU A 37 -8.59 0.56 12.92
N ALA A 38 -9.79 0.01 12.68
CA ALA A 38 -10.54 -0.66 13.73
C ALA A 38 -9.81 -1.93 14.17
N LYS A 39 -10.16 -2.46 15.35
CA LYS A 39 -9.61 -3.72 15.83
C LYS A 39 -10.03 -4.87 14.90
N GLY A 40 -9.09 -5.65 14.39
CA GLY A 40 -9.39 -6.68 13.39
C GLY A 40 -8.17 -7.14 12.63
N THR A 41 -8.35 -8.17 11.79
CA THR A 41 -7.30 -8.65 10.88
C THR A 41 -7.40 -7.92 9.55
N TYR A 42 -6.28 -7.36 9.10
CA TYR A 42 -6.18 -6.67 7.83
C TYR A 42 -5.11 -7.30 6.97
N HIS A 43 -5.38 -7.38 5.67
CA HIS A 43 -4.42 -7.75 4.66
C HIS A 43 -3.96 -6.49 3.94
N LEU A 44 -2.64 -6.31 3.84
CA LEU A 44 -2.02 -5.17 3.19
C LEU A 44 -1.16 -5.64 2.03
N VAL A 45 -1.25 -4.96 0.89
CA VAL A 45 -0.38 -5.15 -0.27
C VAL A 45 0.14 -3.79 -0.72
N VAL A 46 1.35 -3.77 -1.27
CA VAL A 46 2.00 -2.53 -1.71
C VAL A 46 2.33 -2.63 -3.20
N THR A 47 2.08 -1.56 -3.93
CA THR A 47 2.48 -1.40 -5.33
C THR A 47 3.35 -0.16 -5.45
N THR A 48 4.30 -0.16 -6.38
CA THR A 48 5.08 1.04 -6.70
C THR A 48 4.44 1.74 -7.88
N LEU A 49 4.35 3.08 -7.84
CA LEU A 49 3.98 3.90 -8.99
C LEU A 49 5.21 4.58 -9.57
N ASP A 50 5.32 4.51 -10.88
CA ASP A 50 6.34 5.21 -11.66
C ASP A 50 5.90 6.65 -12.00
N VAL A 51 6.84 7.53 -12.38
CA VAL A 51 6.57 8.92 -12.86
C VAL A 51 5.64 8.98 -14.06
N TYR A 52 5.56 7.89 -14.83
CA TYR A 52 4.59 7.74 -15.91
C TYR A 52 3.21 7.23 -15.46
N GLY A 53 2.97 7.11 -14.15
CA GLY A 53 1.73 6.58 -13.57
C GLY A 53 1.56 5.07 -13.73
N ARG A 54 2.64 4.34 -14.00
CA ARG A 54 2.59 2.88 -14.14
C ARG A 54 2.70 2.20 -12.78
N GLU A 55 1.73 1.36 -12.46
CA GLU A 55 1.72 0.56 -11.25
C GLU A 55 2.45 -0.77 -11.49
N SER A 56 3.38 -1.11 -10.59
CA SER A 56 4.04 -2.43 -10.57
C SER A 56 3.11 -3.52 -10.03
N ALA A 57 3.55 -4.77 -10.16
CA ALA A 57 2.90 -5.91 -9.53
C ALA A 57 2.75 -5.72 -8.01
N HIS A 58 1.69 -6.31 -7.45
CA HIS A 58 1.47 -6.33 -6.01
C HIS A 58 2.63 -7.02 -5.29
N SER A 59 3.15 -6.36 -4.26
CA SER A 59 4.10 -6.95 -3.31
C SER A 59 3.42 -8.07 -2.53
N GLN A 60 4.23 -8.86 -1.83
CA GLN A 60 3.74 -9.90 -0.94
C GLN A 60 2.68 -9.33 0.03
N ALA A 61 1.52 -9.98 0.05
CA ALA A 61 0.47 -9.63 0.99
C ALA A 61 0.94 -9.92 2.42
N VAL A 62 0.98 -8.88 3.24
CA VAL A 62 1.21 -9.01 4.67
C VAL A 62 -0.13 -8.98 5.38
N PHE A 63 -0.24 -9.71 6.49
CA PHE A 63 -1.43 -9.68 7.34
C PHE A 63 -1.03 -9.17 8.71
N GLY A 64 -1.88 -8.34 9.31
CA GLY A 64 -1.66 -7.78 10.63
C GLY A 64 -2.99 -7.63 11.36
N SER A 65 -2.96 -7.87 12.67
CA SER A 65 -4.10 -7.59 13.55
C SER A 65 -3.84 -6.31 14.34
N VAL A 66 -4.80 -5.39 14.32
CA VAL A 66 -4.86 -4.23 15.24
C VAL A 66 -5.53 -4.64 16.54
#